data_AF-A0A352ST57-F1
#
_entry.id   AF-A0A352ST57-F1
#
_cell.length_a   1.000
_cell.length_b   1.000
_cell.length_c   1.000
_cell.angle_alpha   90.00
_cell.angle_beta   90.00
_cell.angle_gamma   90.00
#
_symmetry.space_group_name_H-M   'P 1'
#
loop_
_entity.id
_entity.type
_entity.pdbx_description
1 polymer ?
#
loop_
_entity_poly.entity_id
_entity_poly.type
_entity_poly.pdbx_seq_one_letter_code
_entity_poly.pdbx_strand_id
1 'polypeptide(L)'
;DGNAASNDGMDCFILDYRKTGDSSYASANFTVFAQRGEEIFEIDNDLGSIGYRLQEEDAVPAFETRPITLSDYDNLVIVSDGILDQIGGPKRLSLGRRRLLQMISDAITPRDNSGQTVGDQTGGTQINGSALRESIHRYQGENEQRDDMTLVILPCGALPA
;
A
#
# COMPACT_ATOMS: atom_id res chain seq x y z
N ASP A 1 -42.95 1.11 1.51
CA ASP A 1 -41.74 1.20 2.35
C ASP A 1 -40.66 0.30 1.79
N GLY A 2 -39.81 0.81 0.90
CA GLY A 2 -38.87 -0.05 0.19
C GLY A 2 -37.92 0.72 -0.69
N ASN A 3 -36.82 1.20 -0.10
CA ASN A 3 -35.47 1.01 -0.63
C ASN A 3 -34.49 1.57 0.41
N ALA A 4 -34.15 0.79 1.45
CA ALA A 4 -32.95 1.09 2.22
C ALA A 4 -31.77 0.70 1.31
N ALA A 5 -31.35 1.60 0.43
CA ALA A 5 -30.19 1.37 -0.43
C ALA A 5 -29.02 0.94 0.46
N SER A 6 -28.40 -0.21 0.19
CA SER A 6 -27.33 -0.76 1.02
C SER A 6 -26.19 0.27 1.17
N ASN A 7 -25.63 0.42 2.36
CA ASN A 7 -24.45 1.26 2.60
C ASN A 7 -23.20 0.36 2.62
N ASP A 8 -22.98 -0.32 1.50
CA ASP A 8 -21.99 -1.39 1.32
C ASP A 8 -21.02 -0.96 0.21
N GLY A 9 -20.37 0.18 0.44
CA GLY A 9 -19.35 0.72 -0.45
C GLY A 9 -17.98 0.08 -0.20
N MET A 10 -16.98 0.46 -0.99
CA MET A 10 -15.61 0.00 -0.82
C MET A 10 -14.59 1.10 -1.06
N ASP A 11 -13.48 0.97 -0.36
CA ASP A 11 -12.21 1.60 -0.73
C ASP A 11 -11.45 0.63 -1.63
N CYS A 12 -10.81 1.14 -2.67
CA CYS A 12 -10.26 0.28 -3.71
C CYS A 12 -9.00 0.87 -4.33
N PHE A 13 -8.02 0.01 -4.56
CA PHE A 13 -6.87 0.30 -5.40
C PHE A 13 -6.85 -0.69 -6.57
N ILE A 14 -6.77 -0.16 -7.79
CA ILE A 14 -6.66 -0.95 -9.02
C ILE A 14 -5.36 -0.57 -9.71
N LEU A 15 -4.54 -1.57 -10.05
CA LEU A 15 -3.32 -1.41 -10.82
C LEU A 15 -3.41 -2.25 -12.10
N ASP A 16 -3.36 -1.59 -13.26
CA ASP A 16 -3.09 -2.23 -14.55
C ASP A 16 -1.58 -2.47 -14.67
N TYR A 17 -1.14 -3.64 -14.20
CA TYR A 17 0.26 -4.03 -14.21
C TYR A 17 0.69 -4.53 -15.59
N ARG A 18 1.76 -3.93 -16.15
CA ARG A 18 2.40 -4.40 -17.39
C ARG A 18 3.89 -4.61 -17.19
N LYS A 19 4.39 -5.80 -17.59
CA LYS A 19 5.85 -6.11 -17.61
C LYS A 19 6.60 -5.18 -18.59
N THR A 20 5.93 -4.72 -19.64
CA THR A 20 6.47 -3.80 -20.66
C THR A 20 5.40 -2.79 -21.06
N GLY A 21 5.79 -1.52 -21.22
CA GLY A 21 4.88 -0.41 -21.55
C GLY A 21 4.31 0.28 -20.31
N ASP A 22 3.40 1.23 -20.53
CA ASP A 22 2.89 2.09 -19.47
C ASP A 22 1.87 1.33 -18.60
N SER A 23 2.11 1.33 -17.29
CA SER A 23 1.12 0.90 -16.29
C SER A 23 0.27 2.10 -15.86
N SER A 24 -0.90 1.83 -15.31
CA SER A 24 -1.76 2.87 -14.73
C SER A 24 -2.46 2.36 -13.50
N TYR A 25 -2.90 3.27 -12.65
CA TYR A 25 -3.67 2.92 -11.46
C TYR A 25 -4.82 3.90 -11.23
N ALA A 26 -5.79 3.47 -10.44
CA ALA A 26 -6.80 4.32 -9.83
C ALA A 26 -6.92 3.94 -8.35
N SER A 27 -7.12 4.95 -7.50
CA SER A 27 -7.20 4.74 -6.04
C SER A 27 -8.36 5.53 -5.47
N ALA A 28 -9.34 4.81 -4.91
CA ALA A 28 -10.53 5.33 -4.25
C ALA A 28 -10.38 5.16 -2.73
N ASN A 29 -10.03 6.24 -2.04
CA ASN A 29 -9.76 6.34 -0.61
C ASN A 29 -8.80 5.25 -0.07
N PHE A 30 -7.89 4.75 -0.93
CA PHE A 30 -6.99 3.66 -0.59
C PHE A 30 -5.55 4.17 -0.53
N THR A 31 -4.81 3.81 0.53
CA THR A 31 -3.42 4.24 0.72
C THR A 31 -2.45 3.25 0.09
N VAL A 32 -1.56 3.75 -0.76
CA VAL A 32 -0.47 2.97 -1.35
C VAL A 32 0.83 3.75 -1.23
N PHE A 33 1.89 3.07 -0.78
CA PHE A 33 3.22 3.64 -0.71
C PHE A 33 4.10 3.14 -1.86
N ALA A 34 5.04 3.96 -2.28
CA ALA A 34 6.09 3.62 -3.23
C ALA A 34 7.45 3.82 -2.58
N GLN A 35 8.37 2.88 -2.84
CA GLN A 35 9.76 2.94 -2.41
C GLN A 35 10.66 3.33 -3.57
N ARG A 36 11.60 4.24 -3.31
CA ARG A 36 12.73 4.53 -4.18
C ARG A 36 14.01 4.65 -3.35
N GLY A 37 14.92 3.69 -3.46
CA GLY A 37 16.07 3.58 -2.57
C GLY A 37 15.63 3.46 -1.12
N GLU A 38 16.13 4.35 -0.28
CA GLU A 38 15.77 4.43 1.14
C GLU A 38 14.53 5.31 1.41
N GLU A 39 13.98 5.95 0.38
CA GLU A 39 12.83 6.86 0.51
C GLU A 39 11.50 6.11 0.31
N ILE A 40 10.51 6.47 1.13
CA ILE A 40 9.13 6.00 1.01
C ILE A 40 8.21 7.22 0.91
N PHE A 41 7.29 7.19 -0.04
CA PHE A 41 6.24 8.21 -0.20
C PHE A 41 4.92 7.54 -0.52
N GLU A 42 3.81 8.24 -0.30
CA GLU A 42 2.50 7.80 -0.77
C GLU A 42 2.29 8.28 -2.20
N ILE A 43 1.62 7.45 -3.00
CA ILE A 43 1.15 7.84 -4.33
C ILE A 43 -0.24 8.48 -4.21
N ASP A 44 -0.55 9.40 -5.12
CA ASP A 44 -1.81 10.14 -5.08
C ASP A 44 -3.05 9.22 -5.06
N ASN A 45 -4.09 9.64 -4.33
CA ASN A 45 -5.38 8.98 -4.31
C ASN A 45 -6.54 9.96 -4.42
N ASP A 46 -7.68 9.46 -4.87
CA ASP A 46 -8.94 10.18 -4.81
C ASP A 46 -9.57 9.93 -3.43
N LEU A 47 -9.96 10.98 -2.71
CA LEU A 47 -10.48 10.86 -1.34
C LEU A 47 -11.90 10.26 -1.26
N GLY A 48 -12.54 10.05 -2.40
CA GLY A 48 -13.86 9.43 -2.46
C GLY A 48 -13.79 7.91 -2.40
N SER A 49 -14.83 7.30 -1.86
CA SER A 49 -15.01 5.85 -1.83
C SER A 49 -16.09 5.42 -2.84
N ILE A 50 -16.06 4.16 -3.27
CA ILE A 50 -16.98 3.64 -4.30
C ILE A 50 -18.25 3.14 -3.61
N GLY A 51 -19.43 3.53 -4.11
CA GLY A 51 -20.70 2.86 -3.77
C GLY A 51 -21.29 3.15 -2.39
N TYR A 52 -20.66 4.00 -1.58
CA TYR A 52 -21.27 4.50 -0.34
C TYR A 52 -22.45 5.42 -0.63
N ARG A 53 -23.40 5.48 0.32
CA ARG A 53 -24.56 6.35 0.19
C ARG A 53 -24.12 7.81 0.30
N LEU A 54 -24.43 8.57 -0.75
CA LEU A 54 -24.26 10.02 -0.79
C LEU A 54 -25.49 10.70 -0.18
N GLN A 55 -25.26 11.79 0.55
CA GLN A 55 -26.31 12.75 0.93
C GLN A 55 -26.68 13.61 -0.29
N GLU A 56 -27.80 14.34 -0.23
CA GLU A 56 -28.28 15.14 -1.38
C GLU A 56 -27.27 16.25 -1.77
N GLU A 57 -26.52 16.74 -0.80
CA GLU A 57 -25.47 17.75 -0.94
C GLU A 57 -24.10 17.19 -1.35
N ASP A 58 -23.90 15.88 -1.27
CA ASP A 58 -22.60 15.27 -1.54
C ASP A 58 -22.32 15.24 -3.04
N ALA A 59 -21.11 15.63 -3.43
CA ALA A 59 -20.64 15.44 -4.79
C ALA A 59 -20.45 13.94 -5.06
N VAL A 60 -20.85 13.49 -6.24
CA VAL A 60 -20.53 12.13 -6.72
C VAL A 60 -19.01 12.01 -6.85
N PRO A 61 -18.36 11.04 -6.20
CA PRO A 61 -16.93 10.82 -6.35
C PRO A 61 -16.52 10.62 -7.81
N ALA A 62 -15.48 11.32 -8.22
CA ALA A 62 -14.80 11.08 -9.49
C ALA A 62 -13.46 10.40 -9.21
N PHE A 63 -13.10 9.45 -10.06
CA PHE A 63 -11.87 8.68 -9.92
C PHE A 63 -10.99 8.90 -11.14
N GLU A 64 -9.74 9.27 -10.90
CA GLU A 64 -8.77 9.51 -11.95
C GLU A 64 -7.90 8.28 -12.17
N THR A 65 -7.75 7.88 -13.43
CA THR A 65 -6.74 6.89 -13.82
C THR A 65 -5.42 7.61 -14.05
N ARG A 66 -4.43 7.34 -13.20
CA ARG A 66 -3.11 7.98 -13.22
C ARG A 66 -2.08 7.06 -13.87
N PRO A 67 -1.23 7.56 -14.78
CA PRO A 67 -0.12 6.77 -15.29
C PRO A 67 0.89 6.50 -14.17
N ILE A 68 1.55 5.34 -14.23
CA ILE A 68 2.65 5.01 -13.32
C ILE A 68 3.76 4.27 -14.05
N THR A 69 4.97 4.80 -13.94
CA THR A 69 6.19 4.17 -14.45
C THR A 69 6.77 3.30 -13.34
N LEU A 70 6.41 2.02 -13.31
CA LEU A 70 6.80 1.10 -12.22
C LEU A 70 8.32 1.00 -12.05
N SER A 71 9.10 1.12 -13.13
CA SER A 71 10.56 1.10 -13.07
C SER A 71 11.18 2.26 -12.28
N ASP A 72 10.41 3.31 -11.97
CA ASP A 72 10.86 4.43 -11.14
C ASP A 72 10.86 4.10 -9.65
N TYR A 73 10.38 2.91 -9.27
CA TYR A 73 10.22 2.45 -7.90
C TYR A 73 10.83 1.06 -7.71
N ASP A 74 11.39 0.82 -6.52
CA ASP A 74 11.86 -0.51 -6.13
C ASP A 74 10.68 -1.41 -5.76
N ASN A 75 9.71 -0.87 -5.02
CA ASN A 75 8.51 -1.57 -4.58
C ASN A 75 7.30 -0.62 -4.50
N LEU A 76 6.10 -1.15 -4.72
CA LEU A 76 4.86 -0.62 -4.16
C LEU A 76 4.47 -1.40 -2.90
N VAL A 77 3.97 -0.71 -1.89
CA VAL A 77 3.45 -1.27 -0.64
C VAL A 77 2.00 -0.87 -0.51
N ILE A 78 1.11 -1.85 -0.68
CA ILE A 78 -0.34 -1.67 -0.70
C ILE A 78 -0.87 -2.21 0.63
N VAL A 79 -1.54 -1.37 1.40
CA VAL A 79 -2.05 -1.70 2.74
C VAL A 79 -3.53 -1.38 2.85
N SER A 80 -4.32 -2.26 3.46
CA SER A 80 -5.69 -1.90 3.87
C SER A 80 -5.69 -0.99 5.09
N ASP A 81 -6.78 -0.27 5.29
CA ASP A 81 -7.09 0.50 6.50
C ASP A 81 -7.03 -0.35 7.77
N GLY A 82 -7.40 -1.63 7.73
CA GLY A 82 -7.24 -2.57 8.84
C GLY A 82 -5.82 -2.60 9.43
N ILE A 83 -4.77 -2.34 8.63
CA ILE A 83 -3.39 -2.18 9.15
C ILE A 83 -3.22 -0.81 9.83
N LEU A 84 -3.69 0.26 9.20
CA LEU A 84 -3.55 1.63 9.72
C LEU A 84 -4.31 1.80 11.05
N ASP A 85 -5.50 1.22 11.15
CA ASP A 85 -6.40 1.33 12.28
C ASP A 85 -6.15 0.28 13.36
N GLN A 86 -5.24 -0.67 13.12
CA GLN A 86 -4.92 -1.69 14.11
C GLN A 86 -4.46 -1.05 15.42
N ILE A 87 -5.19 -1.36 16.48
CA ILE A 87 -4.87 -0.92 17.84
C ILE A 87 -3.69 -1.74 18.36
N GLY A 88 -2.70 -1.03 18.93
CA GLY A 88 -1.50 -1.67 19.42
C GLY A 88 -0.62 -0.79 20.28
N GLY A 89 0.54 -1.34 20.62
CA GLY A 89 1.58 -0.70 21.40
C GLY A 89 1.20 -0.43 22.86
N PRO A 90 2.13 0.13 23.65
CA PRO A 90 1.93 0.33 25.09
C PRO A 90 0.82 1.33 25.43
N LYS A 91 0.48 2.21 24.47
CA LYS A 91 -0.56 3.24 24.63
C LYS A 91 -1.91 2.82 24.04
N ARG A 92 -2.03 1.63 23.44
CA ARG A 92 -3.25 1.12 22.80
C ARG A 92 -3.86 2.12 21.81
N LEU A 93 -3.01 2.60 20.89
CA LEU A 93 -3.40 3.54 19.84
C LEU A 93 -3.39 2.83 18.49
N SER A 94 -4.13 3.36 17.51
CA SER A 94 -3.99 2.91 16.12
C SER A 94 -2.52 3.01 15.68
N LEU A 95 -2.09 2.06 14.85
CA LEU A 95 -0.75 2.06 14.27
C LEU A 95 -0.50 3.41 13.61
N GLY A 96 -1.42 3.77 12.73
CA GLY A 96 -1.44 5.01 12.01
C GLY A 96 -0.27 5.13 11.02
N ARG A 97 -0.47 6.01 10.06
CA ARG A 97 0.42 6.24 8.94
C ARG A 97 1.89 6.46 9.33
N ARG A 98 2.14 7.33 10.32
CA ARG A 98 3.52 7.69 10.72
C ARG A 98 4.32 6.49 11.22
N ARG A 99 3.71 5.57 11.98
CA ARG A 99 4.41 4.38 12.47
C ARG A 99 4.58 3.37 11.37
N LEU A 100 3.56 3.18 10.52
CA LEU A 100 3.66 2.29 9.38
C LEU A 100 4.82 2.70 8.45
N LEU A 101 4.93 3.98 8.11
CA LEU A 101 6.05 4.49 7.31
C LEU A 101 7.41 4.19 7.94
N GLN A 102 7.55 4.40 9.26
CA GLN A 102 8.78 4.04 9.96
C GLN A 102 9.08 2.54 9.87
N MET A 103 8.07 1.68 10.07
CA MET A 103 8.25 0.23 9.98
C MET A 103 8.62 -0.23 8.57
N ILE A 104 8.08 0.43 7.53
CA ILE A 104 8.46 0.17 6.14
C ILE A 104 9.92 0.57 5.93
N SER A 105 10.32 1.78 6.35
CA SER A 105 11.71 2.25 6.26
C SER A 105 12.69 1.33 7.00
N ASP A 106 12.36 0.89 8.21
CA ASP A 106 13.19 -0.03 9.00
C ASP A 106 13.31 -1.43 8.37
N ALA A 107 12.35 -1.80 7.51
CA ALA A 107 12.36 -3.05 6.77
C ALA A 107 13.09 -2.97 5.43
N ILE A 108 13.58 -1.80 5.03
CA ILE A 108 14.40 -1.66 3.81
C ILE A 108 15.75 -2.33 4.05
N THR A 109 16.15 -3.18 3.11
CA THR A 109 17.41 -3.93 3.14
C THR A 109 18.08 -3.88 1.77
N PRO A 110 19.42 -4.01 1.70
CA PRO A 110 20.11 -4.24 0.44
C PRO A 110 19.54 -5.48 -0.26
N ARG A 111 19.40 -5.41 -1.60
CA ARG A 111 19.03 -6.58 -2.39
C ARG A 111 20.18 -7.58 -2.37
N ASP A 112 19.88 -8.84 -2.02
CA ASP A 112 20.87 -9.91 -2.14
C ASP A 112 21.02 -10.26 -3.63
N ASN A 113 22.21 -9.99 -4.16
CA ASN A 113 22.55 -10.25 -5.56
C ASN A 113 23.15 -11.65 -5.76
N SER A 114 23.09 -12.54 -4.76
CA SER A 114 23.69 -13.88 -4.79
C SER A 114 23.20 -14.82 -5.91
N GLY A 115 22.17 -14.43 -6.67
CA GLY A 115 21.69 -15.13 -7.87
C GLY A 115 21.79 -14.36 -9.20
N GLN A 116 22.37 -13.16 -9.25
CA GLN A 116 22.49 -12.38 -10.50
C GLN A 116 23.84 -12.57 -11.17
N THR A 117 23.82 -12.87 -12.48
CA THR A 117 24.99 -12.88 -13.34
C THR A 117 25.70 -11.52 -13.31
N VAL A 118 27.04 -11.57 -13.32
CA VAL A 118 28.05 -10.52 -13.04
C VAL A 118 27.94 -9.20 -13.85
N GLY A 119 26.91 -9.01 -14.67
CA GLY A 119 26.74 -7.84 -15.55
C GLY A 119 25.92 -6.67 -15.00
N ASP A 120 25.06 -6.87 -13.98
CA ASP A 120 24.03 -5.89 -13.58
C ASP A 120 24.11 -5.50 -12.10
N GLN A 121 25.34 -5.24 -11.62
CA GLN A 121 25.59 -4.81 -10.24
C GLN A 121 25.27 -3.32 -10.03
N THR A 122 24.01 -2.93 -10.12
CA THR A 122 23.50 -1.75 -9.42
C THR A 122 22.89 -2.22 -8.10
N GLY A 123 23.54 -1.86 -6.99
CA GLY A 123 23.05 -2.19 -5.65
C GLY A 123 21.65 -1.63 -5.42
N GLY A 124 20.63 -2.46 -5.58
CA GLY A 124 19.23 -2.10 -5.32
C GLY A 124 18.86 -2.29 -3.85
N THR A 125 17.75 -1.71 -3.45
CA THR A 125 17.14 -1.96 -2.14
C THR A 125 15.84 -2.76 -2.30
N GLN A 126 15.39 -3.40 -1.23
CA GLN A 126 14.12 -4.13 -1.19
C GLN A 126 13.51 -4.08 0.21
N ILE A 127 12.20 -4.27 0.31
CA ILE A 127 11.53 -4.40 1.60
C ILE A 127 11.56 -5.86 2.05
N ASN A 128 12.12 -6.10 3.23
CA ASN A 128 12.01 -7.37 3.91
C ASN A 128 10.58 -7.54 4.46
N GLY A 129 9.70 -8.15 3.66
CA GLY A 129 8.29 -8.35 4.02
C GLY A 129 8.09 -9.14 5.31
N SER A 130 8.99 -10.07 5.64
CA SER A 130 8.91 -10.82 6.90
C SER A 130 9.18 -9.94 8.12
N ALA A 131 10.16 -9.05 8.03
CA ALA A 131 10.48 -8.09 9.08
C ALA A 131 9.35 -7.05 9.25
N LEU A 132 8.79 -6.55 8.14
CA LEU A 132 7.66 -5.62 8.18
C LEU A 132 6.43 -6.26 8.82
N ARG A 133 6.05 -7.46 8.38
CA ARG A 133 4.91 -8.22 8.94
C ARG A 133 5.09 -8.45 10.44
N GLU A 134 6.28 -8.88 10.85
CA GLU A 134 6.62 -9.11 12.25
C GLU A 134 6.58 -7.82 13.08
N SER A 135 6.99 -6.68 12.53
CA SER A 135 6.88 -5.38 13.19
C SER A 135 5.41 -4.97 13.41
N ILE A 136 4.55 -5.19 12.42
CA ILE A 136 3.10 -4.92 12.52
C ILE A 136 2.47 -5.83 13.59
N HIS A 137 2.77 -7.14 13.58
CA HIS A 137 2.28 -8.06 14.62
C HIS A 137 2.78 -7.72 16.02
N ARG A 138 4.04 -7.32 16.15
CA ARG A 138 4.59 -6.87 17.44
C ARG A 138 3.88 -5.63 17.94
N TYR A 139 3.53 -4.70 17.05
CA TYR A 139 2.75 -3.54 17.41
C TYR A 139 1.33 -3.93 17.87
N GLN A 140 0.64 -4.79 17.13
CA GLN A 140 -0.65 -5.34 17.52
C GLN A 140 -0.60 -5.97 18.92
N GLY A 141 0.40 -6.84 19.17
CA GLY A 141 0.55 -7.56 20.43
C GLY A 141 -0.69 -8.41 20.73
N GLU A 142 -1.17 -8.36 21.98
CA GLU A 142 -2.37 -9.08 22.43
C GLU A 142 -3.70 -8.35 22.10
N ASN A 143 -3.66 -7.26 21.32
CA ASN A 143 -4.88 -6.56 20.95
C ASN A 143 -5.61 -7.32 19.83
N GLU A 144 -6.94 -7.35 19.93
CA GLU A 144 -7.80 -7.95 18.93
C GLU A 144 -7.61 -7.29 17.55
N GLN A 145 -7.64 -8.11 16.51
CA GLN A 145 -7.76 -7.64 15.13
C GLN A 145 -9.20 -7.20 14.89
N ARG A 146 -9.39 -5.92 14.57
CA ARG A 146 -10.74 -5.32 14.46
C ARG A 146 -11.29 -5.35 13.03
N ASP A 147 -10.42 -5.56 12.05
CA ASP A 147 -10.74 -5.55 10.63
C ASP A 147 -9.74 -6.42 9.84
N ASP A 148 -10.04 -6.71 8.58
CA ASP A 148 -9.16 -7.46 7.70
C ASP A 148 -7.87 -6.68 7.38
N MET A 149 -6.72 -7.31 7.63
CA MET A 149 -5.41 -6.74 7.31
C MET A 149 -4.86 -7.33 6.03
N THR A 150 -4.64 -6.47 5.04
CA THR A 150 -3.98 -6.81 3.79
C THR A 150 -2.68 -6.03 3.66
N LEU A 151 -1.56 -6.74 3.45
CA LEU A 151 -0.26 -6.18 3.09
C LEU A 151 0.21 -6.86 1.81
N VAL A 152 0.40 -6.08 0.74
CA VAL A 152 1.03 -6.53 -0.50
C VAL A 152 2.27 -5.69 -0.74
N ILE A 153 3.40 -6.37 -0.95
CA ILE A 153 4.64 -5.74 -1.41
C ILE A 153 4.85 -6.23 -2.84
N LEU A 154 4.76 -5.31 -3.79
CA LEU A 154 4.95 -5.58 -5.21
C LEU A 154 6.31 -5.02 -5.65
N PRO A 155 7.29 -5.86 -6.01
CA PRO A 155 8.54 -5.39 -6.61
C PRO A 155 8.28 -4.78 -8.00
N CYS A 156 8.84 -3.60 -8.24
CA CYS A 156 8.57 -2.81 -9.45
C CYS A 156 9.79 -2.55 -10.34
N GLY A 157 11.00 -2.70 -9.78
CA GLY A 157 12.25 -2.59 -10.54
C GLY A 157 12.32 -3.60 -11.68
N ALA A 158 13.20 -3.35 -12.66
CA ALA A 158 13.38 -4.21 -13.83
C ALA A 158 13.54 -5.67 -13.40
N LEU A 159 12.49 -6.47 -13.59
CA LEU A 159 12.58 -7.91 -13.47
C LEU A 159 13.57 -8.34 -14.56
N PRO A 160 14.63 -9.11 -14.23
CA PRO A 160 15.51 -9.62 -15.26
C PRO A 160 14.66 -10.33 -16.32
N ALA A 161 14.98 -10.04 -17.58
CA ALA A 161 14.20 -10.43 -18.75
C ALA A 161 13.80 -11.91 -18.72
#